data_AF-A0A8T7HQ65-F1
#
_entry.id   AF-A0A8T7HQ65-F1
#
_cell.length_a   1.000
_cell.length_b   1.000
_cell.length_c   1.000
_cell.angle_alpha   90.00
_cell.angle_beta   90.00
_cell.angle_gamma   90.00
#
_symmetry.space_group_name_H-M   'P 1'
#
loop_
_entity.id
_entity.type
_entity.pdbx_description
1 polymer ?
#
loop_
_entity_poly.entity_id
_entity_poly.type
_entity_poly.pdbx_seq_one_letter_code
_entity_poly.pdbx_strand_id
1 'polypeptide(L)' 'RIDVALRHMTQGVYQKSFDSKKSAVSNLVDELVNAYSKSTNSVAVSKKYEVERQCDSSR' A
#
# COMPACT_ATOMS: atom_id res chain seq x y z
N ARG A 1 5.79 -12.00 -5.96
CA ARG A 1 5.65 -10.56 -6.28
C ARG A 1 4.21 -10.09 -6.14
N ILE A 2 3.24 -10.76 -6.80
CA ILE A 2 1.81 -10.43 -6.69
C ILE A 2 1.28 -10.61 -5.26
N ASP A 3 1.63 -11.73 -4.61
CA ASP A 3 1.22 -12.02 -3.23
C ASP A 3 1.64 -10.93 -2.22
N VAL A 4 2.92 -10.53 -2.27
CA VAL A 4 3.47 -9.45 -1.44
C VAL A 4 2.75 -8.11 -1.68
N ALA A 5 2.43 -7.80 -2.94
CA ALA A 5 1.70 -6.58 -3.28
C ALA A 5 0.28 -6.60 -2.69
N LEU A 6 -0.47 -7.69 -2.90
CA LEU A 6 -1.82 -7.87 -2.35
C LEU A 6 -1.84 -7.80 -0.82
N ARG A 7 -0.84 -8.40 -0.16
CA ARG A 7 -0.69 -8.35 1.29
C ARG A 7 -0.49 -6.94 1.81
N HIS A 8 0.39 -6.15 1.18
CA HIS A 8 0.62 -4.76 1.59
C HIS A 8 -0.60 -3.87 1.33
N MET A 9 -1.34 -4.10 0.23
CA MET A 9 -2.58 -3.38 -0.04
C MET A 9 -3.64 -3.68 1.02
N THR A 10 -3.89 -4.96 1.31
CA THR A 10 -4.89 -5.36 2.32
C THR A 10 -4.53 -4.91 3.73
N GLN A 11 -3.25 -4.99 4.12
CA GLN A 11 -2.79 -4.44 5.41
C GLN A 11 -2.96 -2.92 5.48
N GLY A 12 -2.60 -2.19 4.42
CA GLY A 12 -2.77 -0.73 4.38
C GLY A 12 -4.24 -0.31 4.48
N VAL A 13 -5.12 -1.04 3.79
CA VAL A 13 -6.58 -0.79 3.84
C VAL A 13 -7.13 -1.13 5.22
N TYR A 14 -6.70 -2.23 5.83
CA TYR A 14 -7.11 -2.57 7.19
C TYR A 14 -6.71 -1.47 8.19
N GLN A 15 -5.46 -1.01 8.15
CA GLN A 15 -4.98 0.08 9.01
C GLN A 15 -5.73 1.39 8.79
N LYS A 16 -6.01 1.77 7.53
CA LYS A 16 -6.77 2.99 7.20
C LYS A 16 -8.26 2.89 7.55
N SER A 17 -8.78 1.68 7.71
CA SER A 17 -10.19 1.42 8.04
C SER A 17 -10.41 1.22 9.52
N PHE A 18 -9.37 0.82 10.26
CA PHE A 18 -9.40 0.72 11.70
C PHE A 18 -9.57 2.13 12.29
N ASP A 19 -10.65 2.33 13.06
CA ASP A 19 -11.03 3.61 13.69
C ASP A 19 -11.35 4.76 12.71
N SER A 20 -11.71 4.43 11.47
CA SER A 20 -12.05 5.40 10.43
C SER A 20 -13.56 5.51 10.21
N LYS A 21 -14.02 6.73 9.91
CA LYS A 21 -15.40 6.98 9.45
C LYS A 21 -15.65 6.50 8.01
N LYS A 22 -14.59 6.25 7.23
CA LYS A 22 -14.69 5.71 5.86
C LYS A 22 -14.88 4.20 5.90
N SER A 23 -15.73 3.70 5.00
CA SER A 23 -15.90 2.26 4.82
C SER A 23 -14.62 1.62 4.30
N ALA A 24 -14.39 0.35 4.67
CA ALA A 24 -13.25 -0.42 4.17
C ALA A 24 -13.21 -0.49 2.64
N VAL A 25 -14.38 -0.52 2.00
CA VAL A 25 -14.51 -0.49 0.53
C VAL A 25 -14.02 0.83 -0.04
N SER A 26 -14.37 1.98 0.55
CA SER A 26 -13.88 3.28 0.10
C SER A 26 -12.35 3.37 0.21
N ASN A 27 -11.79 2.87 1.31
CA ASN A 27 -10.34 2.86 1.51
C ASN A 27 -9.63 1.91 0.53
N LEU A 28 -10.25 0.78 0.18
CA LEU A 28 -9.73 -0.14 -0.84
C LEU A 28 -9.69 0.52 -2.22
N VAL A 29 -10.76 1.22 -2.61
CA VAL A 29 -10.83 1.93 -3.90
C VAL A 29 -9.78 3.04 -3.95
N ASP A 30 -9.66 3.85 -2.90
CA ASP A 30 -8.63 4.88 -2.79
C ASP A 30 -7.22 4.28 -2.92
N GLU A 31 -6.96 3.14 -2.26
CA GLU A 31 -5.68 2.44 -2.35
C GLU A 31 -5.39 1.91 -3.77
N LEU A 32 -6.40 1.38 -4.46
CA LEU A 32 -6.27 0.84 -5.83
C LEU A 32 -5.96 1.95 -6.84
N VAL A 33 -6.66 3.09 -6.76
CA VAL A 33 -6.44 4.25 -7.64
C VAL A 33 -5.05 4.82 -7.43
N ASN A 34 -4.62 4.98 -6.17
CA ASN A 34 -3.28 5.47 -5.84
C ASN A 34 -2.17 4.49 -6.29
N ALA A 35 -2.42 3.19 -6.18
CA ALA A 35 -1.49 2.17 -6.66
C ALA A 35 -1.34 2.21 -8.18
N TYR A 36 -2.45 2.38 -8.91
CA TYR A 36 -2.45 2.54 -10.37
C TYR A 36 -1.67 3.77 -10.81
N SER A 37 -1.83 4.90 -10.10
CA SER A 37 -1.09 6.13 -10.38
C SER A 37 0.37 6.11 -9.89
N LYS A 38 0.86 4.98 -9.35
CA LYS A 38 2.19 4.83 -8.73
C LYS A 38 2.48 5.88 -7.64
N SER A 39 1.43 6.35 -6.98
CA SER A 39 1.55 7.34 -5.91
C SER A 39 2.07 6.69 -4.62
N THR A 40 2.94 7.39 -3.90
CA THR A 40 3.42 7.02 -2.56
C THR A 40 2.31 7.06 -1.49
N ASN A 41 1.13 7.61 -1.81
CA ASN A 41 -0.05 7.54 -0.96
C ASN A 41 -0.60 6.10 -0.82
N SER A 42 -0.25 5.22 -1.77
CA SER A 42 -0.48 3.78 -1.64
C SER A 42 0.59 3.17 -0.73
N VAL A 43 0.12 2.44 0.29
CA VAL A 43 0.97 1.70 1.23
C VAL A 43 1.79 0.65 0.50
N ALA A 44 1.19 -0.03 -0.49
CA ALA A 44 1.90 -1.03 -1.28
C ALA A 44 3.02 -0.44 -2.14
N VAL A 45 2.79 0.72 -2.76
CA VAL A 45 3.81 1.42 -3.55
C VAL A 45 4.92 1.97 -2.66
N SER A 46 4.57 2.58 -1.53
CA SER A 46 5.54 3.09 -0.56
C SER A 46 6.45 1.98 -0.02
N LYS A 47 5.86 0.85 0.40
CA LYS A 47 6.63 -0.31 0.90
C LYS A 47 7.53 -0.92 -0.16
N LYS A 48 7.08 -0.97 -1.42
CA LYS A 48 7.92 -1.42 -2.52
C LYS A 48 9.19 -0.57 -2.64
N TYR A 49 9.06 0.76 -2.67
CA TYR A 49 10.22 1.65 -2.81
C TYR A 49 11.14 1.62 -1.59
N GLU A 50 10.57 1.49 -0.38
CA GLU A 50 11.36 1.34 0.85
C GLU A 50 12.24 0.08 0.80
N VAL A 51 11.66 -1.06 0.40
CA VAL A 51 12.41 -2.33 0.26
C VAL A 51 13.48 -2.21 -0.82
N GLU A 52 13.14 -1.66 -1.99
CA GLU A 52 14.12 -1.46 -3.06
C GLU A 52 15.30 -0.58 -2.61
N ARG A 53 15.03 0.51 -1.87
CA ARG A 53 16.06 1.40 -1.32
C ARG A 53 16.93 0.71 -0.27
N GLN A 54 16.34 -0.06 0.63
CA GLN A 54 17.09 -0.81 1.65
C GLN A 54 17.99 -1.87 1.02
N CYS A 55 17.50 -2.58 -0.01
CA CYS A 55 18.30 -3.55 -0.75
C CYS A 55 19.49 -2.89 -1.46
N ASP A 56 19.29 -1.73 -2.08
CA ASP A 56 20.37 -0.99 -2.74
C ASP A 56 21.44 -0.50 -1.75
N SER A 57 21.02 -0.08 -0.54
CA SER A 57 21.93 0.34 0.51
C SER A 57 22.67 -0.81 1.22
N SER A 58 22.17 -2.06 1.07
CA SER A 58 22.76 -3.24 1.71
C SER A 58 23.73 -4.00 0.79
N ARG A 59 24.12 -3.36 -0.33
CA ARG A 59 25.02 -3.89 -1.35
C ARG A 59 26.41 -3.32 -1.19
#